data_AF-A0A1B0C8U7-F1
#
_entry.id   AF-A0A1B0C8U7-F1
#
_cell.length_a   1.000
_cell.length_b   1.000
_cell.length_c   1.000
_cell.angle_alpha   90.00
_cell.angle_beta   90.00
_cell.angle_gamma   90.00
#
_symmetry.space_group_name_H-M   'P 1'
#
loop_
_entity.id
_entity.type
_entity.pdbx_description
1 polymer ?
#
loop_
_entity_poly.entity_id
_entity_poly.type
_entity_poly.pdbx_seq_one_letter_code
_entity_poly.pdbx_strand_id
1 'polypeptide(L)'
;MDQIEEVSSDYVQYKNEQCIQIRFRDGIRDGRIVLTNPDEIGLKEWALSLRSAHKLSQELLGSMAKKAGKIYGTERDISTAASATNKAAIITGNVSGNAFAKSTNGSN
;
A
#
# COMPACT_ATOMS: atom_id res chain seq x y z
N MET A 1 9.58 -6.35 -1.69
CA MET A 1 9.12 -5.03 -1.17
C MET A 1 8.15 -5.19 -0.02
N ASP A 2 7.22 -6.13 -0.08
CA ASP A 2 6.38 -6.59 1.04
C ASP A 2 7.17 -7.04 2.28
N GLN A 3 8.36 -7.63 2.08
CA GLN A 3 9.29 -8.04 3.14
C GLN A 3 10.05 -6.88 3.77
N ILE A 4 10.19 -5.74 3.08
CA ILE A 4 10.81 -4.55 3.66
C ILE A 4 9.73 -3.85 4.47
N GLU A 5 9.98 -3.72 5.76
CA GLU A 5 9.08 -3.04 6.68
C GLU A 5 9.27 -1.53 6.58
N GLU A 6 10.53 -1.11 6.62
CA GLU A 6 10.90 0.28 6.84
C GLU A 6 12.31 0.55 6.31
N VAL A 7 12.51 1.74 5.75
CA VAL A 7 13.83 2.38 5.58
C VAL A 7 13.84 3.57 6.53
N SER A 8 14.76 3.59 7.50
CA SER A 8 14.76 4.58 8.57
C SER A 8 14.82 6.02 8.04
N SER A 9 14.08 6.92 8.69
CA SER A 9 14.09 8.36 8.37
C SER A 9 15.43 9.01 8.68
N ASP A 10 15.99 8.63 9.81
CA ASP A 10 17.21 9.17 10.38
C ASP A 10 18.36 8.17 10.22
N TYR A 11 19.57 8.71 10.22
CA TYR A 11 20.77 7.89 10.24
C TYR A 11 20.94 7.27 11.63
N VAL A 12 21.42 6.03 11.63
CA VAL A 12 21.85 5.35 12.85
C VAL A 12 23.36 5.37 12.93
N GLN A 13 23.91 5.48 14.13
CA GLN A 13 25.34 5.43 14.33
C GLN A 13 25.80 4.00 14.61
N TYR A 14 26.75 3.51 13.83
CA TYR A 14 27.36 2.20 14.05
C TYR A 14 28.87 2.32 13.92
N LYS A 15 29.60 1.96 14.99
CA LYS A 15 31.08 2.07 15.05
C LYS A 15 31.62 3.44 14.62
N ASN A 16 30.97 4.51 15.09
CA ASN A 16 31.27 5.92 14.77
C ASN A 16 30.98 6.36 13.34
N GLU A 17 30.34 5.54 12.50
CA GLU A 17 29.89 5.93 11.16
C GLU A 17 28.38 6.18 11.13
N GLN A 18 27.95 7.10 10.26
CA GLN A 18 26.55 7.31 9.94
C GLN A 18 26.09 6.22 8.97
N CYS A 19 24.96 5.58 9.26
CA CYS A 19 24.48 4.46 8.47
C CYS A 19 22.97 4.57 8.18
N ILE A 20 22.56 4.00 7.07
CA ILE A 20 21.15 3.80 6.72
C ILE A 20 20.72 2.45 7.30
N GLN A 21 19.62 2.43 8.06
CA GLN A 21 19.03 1.19 8.54
C GLN A 21 17.80 0.81 7.72
N ILE A 22 17.71 -0.48 7.37
CA ILE A 22 16.56 -1.07 6.69
C ILE A 22 16.07 -2.24 7.53
N ARG A 23 14.77 -2.27 7.81
CA ARG A 23 14.11 -3.32 8.60
C ARG A 23 13.27 -4.22 7.71
N PHE A 24 13.23 -5.50 8.08
CA PHE A 24 12.52 -6.54 7.35
C PHE A 24 11.45 -7.17 8.24
N ARG A 25 10.32 -7.52 7.61
CA ARG A 25 9.32 -8.41 8.17
C ARG A 25 9.78 -9.84 7.98
N ASP A 26 10.67 -10.31 8.84
CA ASP A 26 10.96 -11.74 8.97
C ASP A 26 10.21 -12.21 10.23
N GLY A 27 9.07 -12.89 10.06
CA GLY A 27 8.07 -13.16 11.11
C GLY A 27 8.55 -13.98 12.33
N ILE A 28 9.85 -14.18 12.47
CA ILE A 28 10.51 -14.94 13.55
C ILE A 28 11.63 -14.10 14.22
N ARG A 29 12.22 -13.10 13.56
CA ARG A 29 13.30 -12.24 14.09
C ARG A 29 13.26 -10.83 13.49
N ASP A 30 13.63 -9.82 14.28
CA ASP A 30 13.83 -8.44 13.79
C ASP A 30 15.05 -8.35 12.86
N GLY A 31 14.85 -8.74 11.60
CA GLY A 31 15.85 -8.66 10.55
C GLY A 31 16.16 -7.20 10.21
N ARG A 32 17.44 -6.82 10.28
CA ARG A 32 17.89 -5.48 9.89
C ARG A 32 19.17 -5.52 9.07
N ILE A 33 19.28 -4.60 8.13
CA ILE A 33 20.51 -4.29 7.39
C ILE A 33 20.96 -2.89 7.77
N VAL A 34 22.26 -2.71 7.94
CA VAL A 34 22.91 -1.41 8.17
C VAL A 34 23.87 -1.16 7.03
N LEU A 35 23.67 -0.07 6.30
CA LEU A 35 24.48 0.34 5.15
C LEU A 35 25.31 1.56 5.53
N THR A 36 26.62 1.48 5.31
CA THR A 36 27.56 2.59 5.45
C THR A 36 28.18 2.91 4.09
N ASN A 37 28.58 4.15 3.90
CA ASN A 37 29.34 4.61 2.74
C ASN A 37 30.34 5.67 3.22
N PRO A 38 31.66 5.52 2.95
CA PRO A 38 32.67 6.50 3.32
C PRO A 38 32.43 7.89 2.71
N ASP A 39 31.80 7.95 1.54
CA ASP A 39 31.38 9.22 0.94
C ASP A 39 30.03 9.68 1.52
N GLU A 40 30.05 10.80 2.22
CA GLU A 40 28.85 11.39 2.82
C GLU A 40 27.81 11.81 1.78
N ILE A 41 28.24 12.25 0.59
CA ILE A 41 27.32 12.68 -0.47
C ILE A 41 26.61 11.44 -1.01
N GLY A 42 27.35 10.40 -1.37
CA GLY A 42 26.80 9.11 -1.76
C GLY A 42 25.85 8.53 -0.70
N LEU A 43 26.19 8.59 0.59
CA LEU A 43 25.30 8.12 1.66
C LEU A 43 23.97 8.91 1.69
N LYS A 44 24.00 10.22 1.49
CA LYS A 44 22.80 11.09 1.45
C LYS A 44 21.92 10.77 0.25
N GLU A 45 22.51 10.62 -0.93
CA GLU A 45 21.78 10.28 -2.16
C GLU A 45 21.14 8.89 -2.08
N TRP A 46 21.87 7.91 -1.54
CA TRP A 46 21.34 6.57 -1.31
C TRP A 46 20.18 6.59 -0.32
N ALA A 47 20.29 7.33 0.78
CA ALA A 47 19.23 7.43 1.77
C ALA A 47 17.95 8.04 1.17
N LEU A 48 18.08 9.10 0.38
CA LEU A 48 16.94 9.73 -0.30
C LEU A 48 16.31 8.80 -1.34
N SER A 49 17.15 8.14 -2.14
CA SER A 49 16.70 7.24 -3.20
C SER A 49 16.00 6.00 -2.63
N LEU A 50 16.56 5.39 -1.59
CA LEU A 50 15.98 4.21 -0.93
C LEU A 50 14.63 4.53 -0.26
N ARG A 51 14.53 5.67 0.44
CA ARG A 51 13.27 6.12 1.05
C ARG A 51 12.20 6.38 0.00
N SER A 52 12.57 7.04 -1.09
CA SER A 52 11.67 7.32 -2.22
C SER A 52 11.20 6.03 -2.89
N ALA A 53 12.14 5.15 -3.27
CA ALA A 53 11.84 3.87 -3.88
C ALA A 53 10.96 2.98 -2.99
N HIS A 54 11.23 2.97 -1.68
CA HIS A 54 10.39 2.25 -0.71
C HIS A 54 8.96 2.79 -0.72
N LYS A 55 8.77 4.11 -0.59
CA LYS A 55 7.44 4.74 -0.63
C LYS A 55 6.67 4.41 -1.92
N LEU A 56 7.30 4.64 -3.07
CA LEU A 56 6.71 4.36 -4.39
C LEU A 56 6.28 2.89 -4.53
N SER A 57 7.10 1.96 -4.04
CA SER A 57 6.76 0.55 -4.08
C SER A 57 5.57 0.16 -3.19
N GLN A 58 5.43 0.79 -2.02
CA GLN A 58 4.32 0.52 -1.09
C GLN A 58 3.01 1.07 -1.66
N GLU A 59 3.06 2.24 -2.30
CA GLU A 59 1.92 2.81 -3.03
C GLU A 59 1.48 1.90 -4.18
N LEU A 60 2.45 1.36 -4.94
CA LEU A 60 2.18 0.40 -6.01
C LEU A 60 1.56 -0.89 -5.47
N LEU A 61 2.16 -1.49 -4.43
CA LEU A 61 1.68 -2.73 -3.84
C LEU A 61 0.28 -2.56 -3.26
N GLY A 62 0.01 -1.45 -2.57
CA GLY A 62 -1.33 -1.11 -2.07
C GLY A 62 -2.36 -0.93 -3.18
N SER A 63 -1.97 -0.32 -4.31
CA SER A 63 -2.82 -0.17 -5.49
C SER A 63 -3.11 -1.50 -6.16
N MET A 64 -2.12 -2.38 -6.26
CA MET A 64 -2.28 -3.74 -6.78
C MET A 64 -3.19 -4.59 -5.89
N ALA A 65 -3.04 -4.50 -4.56
CA ALA A 65 -3.91 -5.19 -3.62
C ALA A 65 -5.37 -4.74 -3.75
N LYS A 66 -5.63 -3.43 -3.85
CA LYS A 66 -6.97 -2.88 -4.11
C LYS A 66 -7.55 -3.37 -5.44
N LYS A 67 -6.73 -3.39 -6.49
CA LYS A 67 -7.15 -3.86 -7.82
C LYS A 67 -7.48 -5.35 -7.80
N ALA A 68 -6.64 -6.18 -7.16
CA ALA A 68 -6.88 -7.61 -6.98
C ALA A 68 -8.16 -7.86 -6.16
N GLY A 69 -8.41 -7.05 -5.12
CA GLY A 69 -9.66 -7.00 -4.35
C GLY A 69 -10.89 -6.97 -5.24
N LYS A 70 -10.97 -5.94 -6.10
CA LYS A 70 -12.10 -5.69 -6.99
C LYS A 70 -12.27 -6.72 -8.11
N ILE A 71 -11.16 -7.24 -8.65
CA ILE A 71 -11.20 -8.18 -9.79
C ILE A 71 -11.55 -9.59 -9.32
N TYR A 72 -11.04 -10.00 -8.16
CA TYR A 72 -11.15 -11.36 -7.65
C TYR A 72 -12.14 -11.49 -6.47
N GLY A 73 -12.87 -10.42 -6.12
CA GLY A 73 -13.88 -10.44 -5.05
C GLY A 73 -13.30 -10.73 -3.67
N THR A 74 -12.05 -10.31 -3.41
CA THR A 74 -11.40 -10.50 -2.10
C THR A 74 -11.58 -9.30 -1.16
N GLU A 75 -12.42 -8.34 -1.56
CA GLU A 75 -12.95 -7.33 -0.65
C GLU A 75 -13.78 -8.02 0.44
N ARG A 76 -13.13 -8.36 1.55
CA ARG A 76 -13.87 -8.46 2.81
C ARG A 76 -14.46 -7.09 3.00
N ASP A 77 -15.76 -6.95 2.75
CA ASP A 77 -16.54 -5.77 3.09
C ASP A 77 -16.29 -5.45 4.57
N ILE A 78 -15.33 -4.58 4.86
CA ILE A 78 -15.14 -3.97 6.17
C ILE A 78 -16.42 -3.21 6.58
N SER A 79 -17.28 -2.92 5.59
CA SER A 79 -18.65 -2.45 5.73
C SER A 79 -19.60 -3.42 6.44
N THR A 80 -19.28 -4.70 6.60
CA THR A 80 -20.17 -5.67 7.29
C THR A 80 -19.88 -5.84 8.78
N ALA A 81 -18.69 -5.47 9.27
CA ALA A 81 -18.36 -5.56 10.70
C ALA A 81 -18.71 -4.29 11.50
N ALA A 82 -18.82 -3.13 10.85
CA ALA A 82 -19.15 -1.85 11.51
C ALA A 82 -20.64 -1.45 11.39
N SER A 83 -21.48 -2.22 10.68
CA SER A 83 -22.89 -1.86 10.40
C SER A 83 -23.93 -2.69 11.16
N ALA A 84 -23.52 -3.47 12.16
CA ALA A 84 -24.43 -4.31 12.95
C ALA A 84 -25.10 -3.61 14.15
N THR A 85 -25.14 -2.27 14.21
CA THR A 85 -25.65 -1.57 15.41
C THR A 85 -26.80 -0.59 15.19
N ASN A 86 -27.33 -0.34 13.97
CA ASN A 86 -28.53 0.51 13.86
C ASN A 86 -29.50 0.05 12.77
N LYS A 87 -30.43 -0.82 13.16
CA LYS A 87 -31.60 -1.21 12.37
C LYS A 87 -32.69 -0.12 12.48
N ALA A 88 -32.47 1.02 11.82
CA ALA A 88 -33.51 2.02 11.55
C ALA A 88 -33.07 2.95 10.41
N ALA A 89 -33.22 2.51 9.16
CA ALA A 89 -33.20 3.40 8.01
C ALA A 89 -34.42 3.09 7.13
N ILE A 90 -35.37 3.99 7.29
CA ILE A 90 -36.64 4.21 6.62
C ILE A 90 -36.60 3.85 5.13
N ILE A 91 -37.59 3.06 4.71
CA ILE A 91 -37.96 2.84 3.30
C ILE A 91 -38.66 4.12 2.81
N THR A 92 -38.03 4.87 1.93
CA THR A 92 -38.69 5.91 1.11
C THR A 92 -38.30 5.69 -0.35
N GLY A 93 -39.31 5.56 -1.21
CA GLY A 93 -39.20 4.95 -2.54
C GLY A 93 -38.82 5.86 -3.71
N ASN A 94 -38.83 5.19 -4.88
CA ASN A 94 -38.92 5.68 -6.27
C ASN A 94 -37.97 6.79 -6.75
N VAL A 95 -37.19 6.51 -7.80
CA VAL A 95 -37.56 6.79 -9.21
C VAL A 95 -36.47 6.25 -10.14
N SER A 96 -36.88 5.36 -11.03
CA SER A 96 -36.19 5.00 -12.27
C SER A 96 -36.15 6.19 -13.24
N GLY A 97 -35.00 6.49 -13.84
CA GLY A 97 -34.85 7.65 -14.74
C GLY A 97 -33.59 7.64 -15.61
N ASN A 98 -33.51 6.66 -16.52
CA ASN A 98 -33.03 6.67 -17.91
C ASN A 98 -31.96 7.68 -18.43
N ALA A 99 -30.90 7.15 -19.07
CA ALA A 99 -30.32 7.51 -20.39
C ALA A 99 -28.93 6.84 -20.51
N PHE A 100 -28.49 6.13 -21.55
CA PHE A 100 -28.69 6.30 -22.99
C PHE A 100 -28.43 4.96 -23.71
N ALA A 101 -29.24 4.66 -24.72
CA ALA A 101 -29.19 3.45 -25.53
C ALA A 101 -28.00 3.42 -26.50
N LYS A 102 -27.44 2.23 -26.77
CA LYS A 102 -26.87 1.90 -28.08
C LYS A 102 -27.19 0.44 -28.43
N SER A 103 -28.16 0.30 -29.31
CA SER A 103 -28.54 -0.95 -29.99
C SER A 103 -27.62 -1.19 -31.19
N THR A 104 -27.07 -2.40 -31.32
CA THR A 104 -26.74 -3.01 -32.61
C THR A 104 -27.01 -4.51 -32.50
N ASN A 105 -28.10 -4.96 -33.12
CA ASN A 105 -28.42 -6.37 -33.34
C ASN A 105 -27.49 -6.98 -34.40
N GLY A 106 -27.07 -8.22 -34.18
CA GLY A 106 -26.46 -9.08 -35.18
C GLY A 106 -26.34 -10.51 -34.64
N SER A 107 -27.31 -11.36 -34.97
CA SER A 107 -27.21 -12.82 -34.82
C SER A 107 -27.32 -13.48 -36.19
N ASN A 108 -26.48 -14.50 -36.35
CA ASN A 108 -26.34 -15.48 -37.44
C ASN A 108 -25.65 -15.03 -38.72
#